data_AF-A0A8D9BCQ8-F1
#
_entry.id   AF-A0A8D9BCQ8-F1
#
_cell.length_a   1.000
_cell.length_b   1.000
_cell.length_c   1.000
_cell.angle_alpha   90.00
_cell.angle_beta   90.00
_cell.angle_gamma   90.00
#
_symmetry.space_group_name_H-M   'P 1'
#
loop_
_entity.id
_entity.type
_entity.pdbx_description
1 polymer ?
#
loop_
_entity_poly.entity_id
_entity_poly.type
_entity_poly.pdbx_seq_one_letter_code
_entity_poly.pdbx_strand_id
1 'polypeptide(L)'
;MEVYPGDKLNVIIGPNGTGKSTLACAIVLGLGGKPTVIGRAKQLSAFVKYGESKASVEIELFNPDAVNYIIKRVLYSQVFDNKNESKWNVNGRQTTEQQVKSLVAKLNIQIDNLCQFLPQDRVQDFAKMNKQQLFYNTLKSIGKILILSIHFTELQ
;
A
#
# COMPACT_ATOMS: atom_id res chain seq x y z
N MET A 1 -8.59 5.38 -14.69
CA MET A 1 -7.50 6.34 -14.40
C MET A 1 -6.23 5.54 -14.36
N GLU A 2 -5.22 6.02 -15.04
CA GLU A 2 -3.90 5.41 -15.09
C GLU A 2 -2.86 6.49 -14.80
N VAL A 3 -1.82 6.14 -14.06
CA VAL A 3 -0.77 7.07 -13.65
C VAL A 3 0.58 6.39 -13.80
N TYR A 4 1.56 7.12 -14.31
CA TYR A 4 2.93 6.66 -14.48
C TYR A 4 3.87 7.59 -13.71
N PRO A 5 4.15 7.27 -12.44
CA PRO A 5 5.10 8.05 -11.64
C PRO A 5 6.50 8.00 -12.25
N GLY A 6 7.21 9.12 -12.23
CA GLY A 6 8.63 9.19 -12.53
C GLY A 6 9.49 8.83 -11.31
N ASP A 7 10.81 8.86 -11.49
CA ASP A 7 11.77 8.70 -10.39
C ASP A 7 11.63 9.85 -9.36
N LYS A 8 11.88 9.55 -8.08
CA LYS A 8 11.88 10.47 -6.94
C LYS A 8 10.50 11.07 -6.64
N LEU A 9 10.31 12.35 -6.95
CA LEU A 9 9.20 13.16 -6.46
C LEU A 9 8.07 13.19 -7.48
N ASN A 10 6.92 12.69 -7.06
CA ASN A 10 5.68 12.74 -7.83
C ASN A 10 4.65 13.53 -7.04
N VAL A 11 4.00 14.50 -7.69
CA VAL A 11 3.02 15.37 -7.04
C VAL A 11 1.68 15.25 -7.77
N ILE A 12 0.64 14.90 -7.01
CA ILE A 12 -0.73 14.77 -7.53
C ILE A 12 -1.55 15.95 -7.02
N ILE A 13 -2.04 16.78 -7.94
CA ILE A 13 -2.73 18.04 -7.62
C ILE A 13 -4.15 18.00 -8.22
N GLY A 14 -5.10 18.64 -7.55
CA GLY A 14 -6.46 18.76 -8.01
C GLY A 14 -7.42 19.29 -6.92
N PRO A 15 -8.60 19.82 -7.30
CA PRO A 15 -9.61 20.27 -6.35
C PRO A 15 -10.06 19.21 -5.33
N ASN A 16 -10.76 19.62 -4.27
CA ASN A 16 -11.34 18.68 -3.31
C ASN A 16 -12.40 17.81 -3.99
N GLY A 17 -12.46 16.52 -3.61
CA GLY A 17 -13.39 15.56 -4.21
C GLY A 17 -12.95 14.94 -5.54
N THR A 18 -11.82 15.33 -6.12
CA THR A 18 -11.37 14.80 -7.43
C THR A 18 -10.65 13.44 -7.37
N GLY A 19 -10.62 12.79 -6.22
CA GLY A 19 -10.07 11.43 -6.09
C GLY A 19 -8.57 11.33 -5.82
N LYS A 20 -7.87 12.43 -5.49
CA LYS A 20 -6.44 12.40 -5.08
C LYS A 20 -6.16 11.34 -4.01
N SER A 21 -6.91 11.40 -2.91
CA SER A 21 -6.78 10.44 -1.82
C SER A 21 -7.30 9.05 -2.20
N THR A 22 -8.19 8.93 -3.21
CA THR A 22 -8.62 7.64 -3.77
C THR A 22 -7.46 6.90 -4.41
N LEU A 23 -6.52 7.60 -5.05
CA LEU A 23 -5.30 6.98 -5.56
C LEU A 23 -4.44 6.41 -4.42
N ALA A 24 -4.24 7.16 -3.34
CA ALA A 24 -3.52 6.67 -2.17
C ALA A 24 -4.20 5.43 -1.55
N CYS A 25 -5.55 5.42 -1.49
CA CYS A 25 -6.31 4.24 -1.08
C CYS A 25 -6.09 3.05 -2.02
N ALA A 26 -6.10 3.29 -3.34
CA ALA A 26 -5.87 2.26 -4.33
C ALA A 26 -4.48 1.64 -4.17
N ILE A 27 -3.43 2.45 -3.96
CA ILE A 27 -2.07 1.96 -3.71
C ILE A 27 -2.05 1.02 -2.50
N VAL A 28 -2.63 1.43 -1.37
CA VAL A 28 -2.68 0.59 -0.16
C VAL A 28 -3.44 -0.71 -0.42
N LEU A 29 -4.63 -0.65 -1.03
CA LEU A 29 -5.44 -1.82 -1.30
C LEU A 29 -4.77 -2.77 -2.29
N GLY A 30 -4.16 -2.24 -3.35
CA GLY A 30 -3.47 -3.01 -4.38
C GLY A 30 -2.21 -3.70 -3.87
N LEU A 31 -1.57 -3.15 -2.83
CA LEU A 31 -0.38 -3.73 -2.20
C LEU A 31 -0.67 -4.64 -1.00
N GLY A 32 -1.93 -5.06 -0.81
CA GLY A 32 -2.32 -5.99 0.26
C GLY A 32 -2.62 -5.32 1.60
N GLY A 33 -2.77 -4.00 1.61
CA GLY A 33 -3.12 -3.24 2.79
C GLY A 33 -4.56 -3.47 3.22
N LYS A 34 -4.78 -3.38 4.53
CA LYS A 34 -6.11 -3.47 5.12
C LYS A 34 -6.82 -2.12 5.03
N PRO A 35 -8.15 -2.08 4.88
CA PRO A 35 -8.93 -0.83 4.94
C PRO A 35 -8.66 0.02 6.19
N THR A 36 -8.32 -0.63 7.32
CA THR A 36 -7.96 0.03 8.57
C THR A 36 -6.68 0.88 8.47
N VAL A 37 -5.75 0.52 7.59
CA VAL A 37 -4.53 1.32 7.33
C VAL A 37 -4.90 2.69 6.76
N ILE A 38 -5.90 2.72 5.88
CA ILE A 38 -6.36 3.94 5.20
C ILE A 38 -7.17 4.83 6.17
N GLY A 39 -7.97 4.22 7.06
CA GLY A 39 -8.79 4.95 8.04
C GLY A 39 -10.17 5.40 7.53
N ARG A 40 -10.57 5.01 6.31
CA ARG A 40 -11.80 5.50 5.65
C ARG A 40 -13.00 4.59 5.71
N ALA A 41 -12.78 3.28 5.65
CA ALA A 41 -13.86 2.30 5.63
C ALA A 41 -13.42 1.01 6.32
N LYS A 42 -14.38 0.24 6.82
CA LYS A 42 -14.12 -1.03 7.50
C LYS A 42 -14.07 -2.23 6.54
N GLN A 43 -14.70 -2.12 5.37
CA GLN A 43 -14.87 -3.22 4.42
C GLN A 43 -14.32 -2.87 3.04
N LEU A 44 -13.92 -3.89 2.27
CA LEU A 44 -13.37 -3.73 0.92
C LEU A 44 -14.43 -3.34 -0.11
N SER A 45 -15.65 -3.86 0.06
CA SER A 45 -16.81 -3.55 -0.77
C SER A 45 -17.11 -2.04 -0.85
N ALA A 46 -16.81 -1.29 0.21
CA ALA A 46 -17.01 0.17 0.27
C ALA A 46 -16.11 0.96 -0.69
N PHE A 47 -15.08 0.32 -1.27
CA PHE A 47 -14.21 0.92 -2.28
C PHE A 47 -14.67 0.64 -3.72
N VAL A 48 -15.77 -0.10 -3.89
CA VAL A 48 -16.42 -0.26 -5.20
C VAL A 48 -17.33 0.94 -5.45
N LYS A 49 -17.23 1.53 -6.65
CA LYS A 49 -18.06 2.66 -7.05
C LYS A 49 -19.53 2.29 -6.95
N TYR A 50 -20.36 3.21 -6.45
CA TYR A 50 -21.80 3.01 -6.35
C TYR A 50 -22.40 2.64 -7.72
N GLY A 51 -23.29 1.65 -7.73
CA GLY A 51 -23.91 1.11 -8.95
C GLY A 51 -23.05 0.12 -9.74
N GLU A 52 -21.78 -0.07 -9.36
CA GLU A 52 -20.89 -1.04 -10.02
C GLU A 52 -20.82 -2.37 -9.25
N SER A 53 -20.64 -3.47 -9.99
CA SER A 53 -20.50 -4.82 -9.42
C SER A 53 -19.10 -5.12 -8.91
N LYS A 54 -18.07 -4.45 -9.45
CA LYS A 54 -16.67 -4.69 -9.13
C LYS A 54 -15.82 -3.44 -9.31
N ALA A 55 -14.68 -3.41 -8.63
CA ALA A 55 -13.59 -2.48 -8.88
C ALA A 55 -12.27 -3.24 -9.03
N SER A 56 -11.30 -2.67 -9.72
CA SER A 56 -9.96 -3.26 -9.83
C SER A 56 -8.88 -2.24 -9.61
N VAL A 57 -7.80 -2.67 -8.98
CA VAL A 57 -6.55 -1.94 -8.86
C VAL A 57 -5.45 -2.79 -9.49
N GLU A 58 -4.63 -2.16 -10.31
CA GLU A 58 -3.43 -2.77 -10.88
C GLU A 58 -2.24 -1.86 -10.58
N ILE A 59 -1.15 -2.44 -10.08
CA ILE A 59 0.07 -1.73 -9.70
C ILE A 59 1.23 -2.49 -10.32
N GLU A 60 1.98 -1.79 -11.15
CA GLU A 60 3.25 -2.26 -11.65
C GLU A 60 4.38 -1.79 -10.72
N LEU A 61 5.19 -2.73 -10.24
CA LEU A 61 6.35 -2.47 -9.42
C LEU A 61 7.61 -2.79 -10.21
N PHE A 62 8.52 -1.82 -10.25
CA PHE A 62 9.81 -1.97 -10.90
C PHE A 62 10.61 -3.13 -10.27
N ASN A 63 11.17 -3.98 -11.12
CA ASN A 63 12.05 -5.07 -10.74
C ASN A 63 13.40 -4.87 -11.43
N PRO A 64 14.49 -4.54 -10.70
CA PRO A 64 15.78 -4.29 -11.33
C PRO A 64 16.39 -5.56 -11.94
N ASP A 65 16.02 -6.74 -11.44
CA ASP A 65 16.68 -8.00 -11.78
C ASP A 65 15.93 -8.81 -12.85
N ALA A 66 14.69 -8.45 -13.20
CA ALA A 66 13.87 -9.17 -14.16
C ALA A 66 12.69 -8.31 -14.67
N VAL A 67 11.65 -8.97 -15.18
CA VAL A 67 10.39 -8.31 -15.54
C VAL A 67 9.72 -7.74 -14.29
N ASN A 68 9.12 -6.56 -14.43
CA ASN A 68 8.33 -5.90 -13.40
C ASN A 68 7.23 -6.81 -12.83
N TYR A 69 6.84 -6.55 -11.58
CA TYR A 69 5.74 -7.23 -10.94
C TYR A 69 4.43 -6.47 -11.18
N ILE A 70 3.49 -7.09 -11.87
CA ILE A 70 2.15 -6.55 -12.10
C ILE A 70 1.20 -7.20 -11.09
N ILE A 71 0.85 -6.46 -10.04
CA ILE A 71 -0.08 -6.89 -9.01
C ILE A 71 -1.47 -6.37 -9.37
N LYS A 72 -2.43 -7.28 -9.53
CA LYS A 72 -3.83 -6.94 -9.78
C LYS A 72 -4.71 -7.45 -8.65
N ARG A 73 -5.55 -6.58 -8.11
CA ARG A 73 -6.60 -6.90 -7.14
C ARG A 73 -7.97 -6.55 -7.72
N VAL A 74 -8.92 -7.48 -7.62
CA VAL A 74 -10.33 -7.25 -7.97
C VAL A 74 -11.16 -7.30 -6.69
N LEU A 75 -11.94 -6.25 -6.47
CA LEU A 75 -12.88 -6.08 -5.36
C LEU A 75 -14.30 -6.26 -5.88
N TYR A 76 -15.18 -6.84 -5.06
CA TYR A 76 -16.58 -7.06 -5.41
C TYR A 76 -17.49 -6.24 -4.50
N SER A 77 -18.58 -5.73 -5.08
CA SER A 77 -19.59 -4.95 -4.36
C SER A 77 -20.45 -5.87 -3.51
N GLN A 78 -20.71 -5.48 -2.27
CA GLN A 78 -21.57 -6.25 -1.37
C GLN A 78 -23.01 -6.38 -1.87
N VAL A 79 -23.48 -5.40 -2.66
CA VAL A 79 -24.86 -5.39 -3.21
C VAL A 79 -25.04 -6.45 -4.28
N PHE A 80 -23.99 -6.72 -5.07
CA PHE A 80 -24.04 -7.66 -6.20
C PHE A 80 -23.40 -9.01 -5.87
N ASP A 81 -22.51 -9.04 -4.88
CA ASP A 81 -21.83 -10.23 -4.38
C ASP A 81 -21.81 -10.17 -2.85
N ASN A 82 -22.58 -11.04 -2.21
CA ASN A 82 -22.66 -11.12 -0.75
C ASN A 82 -21.34 -11.58 -0.10
N LYS A 83 -20.33 -11.95 -0.89
CA LYS A 83 -19.01 -12.33 -0.40
C LYS A 83 -18.10 -11.09 -0.35
N ASN A 84 -17.53 -10.81 0.82
CA ASN A 84 -16.48 -9.80 0.99
C ASN A 84 -15.10 -10.34 0.52
N GLU A 85 -15.10 -11.03 -0.63
CA GLU A 85 -13.91 -11.67 -1.21
C GLU A 85 -13.22 -10.72 -2.20
N SER A 86 -11.91 -10.87 -2.34
CA SER A 86 -11.14 -10.18 -3.39
C SER A 86 -10.24 -11.17 -4.10
N LYS A 87 -10.10 -11.02 -5.42
CA LYS A 87 -9.23 -11.87 -6.24
C LYS A 87 -7.90 -11.19 -6.50
N TRP A 88 -6.84 -12.00 -6.50
CA TRP A 88 -5.47 -11.55 -6.64
C TRP A 88 -4.81 -12.24 -7.82
N ASN A 89 -4.13 -11.46 -8.66
CA ASN A 89 -3.23 -11.96 -9.69
C ASN A 89 -1.87 -11.26 -9.58
N VAL A 90 -0.79 -11.98 -9.85
CA VAL A 90 0.56 -11.43 -10.07
C VAL A 90 1.07 -11.93 -11.41
N ASN A 91 1.47 -11.00 -12.29
CA ASN A 91 1.94 -11.29 -13.65
C ASN A 91 0.97 -12.21 -14.42
N GLY A 92 -0.33 -11.90 -14.34
CA GLY A 92 -1.40 -12.65 -15.00
C GLY A 92 -1.76 -14.00 -14.37
N ARG A 93 -1.03 -14.45 -13.34
CA ARG A 93 -1.30 -15.73 -12.65
C ARG A 93 -2.09 -15.50 -11.36
N GLN A 94 -3.10 -16.33 -11.13
CA GLN A 94 -3.88 -16.29 -9.90
C GLN A 94 -2.98 -16.59 -8.69
N THR A 95 -3.15 -15.81 -7.62
CA THR A 95 -2.33 -15.90 -6.42
C THR A 95 -3.19 -15.65 -5.16
N THR A 96 -2.57 -15.78 -4.00
CA THR A 96 -3.18 -15.46 -2.70
C THR A 96 -2.74 -14.08 -2.19
N GLU A 97 -3.53 -13.49 -1.29
CA GLU A 97 -3.15 -12.26 -0.58
C GLU A 97 -1.82 -12.42 0.16
N GLN A 98 -1.58 -13.60 0.75
CA GLN A 98 -0.36 -13.90 1.50
C GLN A 98 0.88 -13.81 0.59
N GLN A 99 0.82 -14.39 -0.61
CA GLN A 99 1.90 -14.31 -1.59
C GLN A 99 2.17 -12.87 -2.05
N VAL A 100 1.12 -12.06 -2.24
CA VAL A 100 1.27 -10.63 -2.55
C VAL A 100 1.97 -9.90 -1.40
N LYS A 101 1.53 -10.11 -0.15
CA LYS A 101 2.19 -9.51 1.02
C LYS A 101 3.65 -9.94 1.14
N SER A 102 3.97 -11.20 0.86
CA SER A 102 5.35 -11.67 0.83
C SER A 102 6.18 -10.98 -0.25
N LEU A 103 5.62 -10.76 -1.44
CA LEU A 103 6.29 -10.01 -2.51
C LEU A 103 6.53 -8.55 -2.11
N VAL A 104 5.50 -7.86 -1.62
CA VAL A 104 5.57 -6.46 -1.17
C VAL A 104 6.60 -6.29 -0.05
N ALA A 105 6.64 -7.24 0.90
CA ALA A 105 7.65 -7.25 1.96
C ALA A 105 9.08 -7.49 1.45
N LYS A 106 9.26 -8.36 0.44
CA LYS A 106 10.57 -8.57 -0.21
C LYS A 106 11.10 -7.31 -0.88
N LEU A 107 10.21 -6.48 -1.41
CA LEU A 107 10.53 -5.17 -2.01
C LEU A 107 10.70 -4.05 -0.97
N ASN A 108 10.67 -4.37 0.33
CA ASN A 108 10.75 -3.41 1.44
C ASN A 108 9.69 -2.30 1.37
N ILE A 109 8.48 -2.65 0.90
CA ILE A 109 7.34 -1.74 0.87
C ILE A 109 6.46 -2.01 2.12
N GLN A 110 6.31 -1.01 2.97
CA GLN A 110 5.65 -1.07 4.28
C GLN A 110 4.50 -0.07 4.32
N ILE A 111 3.39 -0.44 3.69
CA ILE A 111 2.18 0.39 3.61
C ILE A 111 1.49 0.61 4.97
N ASP A 112 1.79 -0.21 5.97
CA ASP A 112 1.28 -0.09 7.34
C ASP A 112 2.22 0.69 8.28
N ASN A 113 3.41 1.04 7.82
CA ASN A 113 4.36 1.87 8.54
C ASN A 113 4.11 3.35 8.22
N LEU A 114 3.60 4.12 9.20
CA LEU A 114 3.29 5.55 9.01
C LEU A 114 4.51 6.42 8.67
N CYS A 115 5.74 5.92 8.89
CA CYS A 115 6.97 6.59 8.48
C CYS A 115 7.31 6.39 6.99
N GLN A 116 6.70 5.42 6.29
CA GLN A 116 6.87 5.22 4.85
C GLN A 116 5.60 5.57 4.06
N PHE A 117 4.43 5.35 4.65
CA PHE A 117 3.14 5.69 4.06
C PHE A 117 2.26 6.41 5.07
N LEU A 118 2.02 7.70 4.85
CA LEU A 118 1.21 8.54 5.72
C LEU A 118 -0.12 8.92 5.04
N PRO A 119 -1.21 8.17 5.28
CA PRO A 119 -2.51 8.55 4.72
C PRO A 119 -3.08 9.75 5.47
N GLN A 120 -3.81 10.59 4.73
CA GLN A 120 -4.42 11.83 5.23
C GLN A 120 -5.21 11.64 6.53
N ASP A 121 -5.98 10.55 6.64
CA ASP A 121 -6.84 10.28 7.80
C ASP A 121 -6.08 9.72 9.02
N ARG A 122 -4.78 9.40 8.88
CA ARG A 122 -3.94 8.85 9.96
C ARG A 122 -2.80 9.78 10.38
N VAL A 123 -2.81 11.03 9.92
CA VAL A 123 -1.80 12.04 10.31
C VAL A 123 -1.78 12.25 11.83
N GLN A 124 -2.95 12.20 12.49
CA GLN A 124 -3.04 12.33 13.93
C GLN A 124 -2.40 11.15 14.67
N ASP A 125 -2.47 9.94 14.12
CA ASP A 125 -1.87 8.76 14.74
C ASP A 125 -0.34 8.82 14.68
N PHE A 126 0.20 9.33 13.57
CA PHE A 126 1.62 9.61 13.45
C PHE A 126 2.08 10.64 14.50
N ALA A 127 1.32 11.73 14.66
CA ALA A 127 1.64 12.78 15.64
C ALA A 127 1.60 12.31 17.11
N LYS A 128 0.86 11.22 17.40
CA LYS A 128 0.77 10.62 18.74
C LYS A 128 1.90 9.63 19.05
N MET A 129 2.74 9.28 18.07
CA MET A 129 3.84 8.36 18.29
C MET A 129 4.88 8.95 19.24
N ASN A 130 5.34 8.17 20.21
CA ASN A 130 6.46 8.57 21.05
C ASN A 130 7.80 8.43 20.30
N LYS A 131 8.88 8.97 20.89
CA LYS A 131 10.22 8.98 20.28
C LYS A 131 10.70 7.58 19.91
N GLN A 132 10.46 6.59 20.76
CA GLN A 132 10.88 5.21 20.56
C GLN A 132 10.14 4.56 19.38
N GLN A 133 8.84 4.81 19.25
CA GLN A 133 8.01 4.33 18.14
C GLN A 133 8.46 4.96 16.81
N LEU A 134 8.70 6.28 16.79
CA LEU A 134 9.22 6.98 15.61
C LEU A 134 10.57 6.43 15.18
N PHE A 135 11.49 6.23 16.14
CA PHE A 135 12.80 5.66 15.87
C PHE A 135 12.69 4.27 15.25
N TYR A 136 11.95 3.37 15.89
CA TYR A 136 11.80 1.99 15.42
C TYR A 136 11.12 1.90 14.04
N ASN A 137 10.07 2.70 13.80
CA ASN A 137 9.40 2.76 12.51
C ASN A 137 10.31 3.33 11.42
N THR A 138 11.14 4.32 11.74
CA THR A 138 12.15 4.86 10.83
C THR A 138 13.21 3.81 10.49
N LEU A 139 13.73 3.10 11.50
CA LEU A 139 14.69 2.01 11.30
C LEU A 139 14.13 0.87 10.44
N LYS A 140 12.83 0.58 10.58
CA LYS A 140 12.19 -0.39 9.69
C LYS A 140 12.15 0.12 8.25
N SER A 141 11.77 1.38 8.01
CA SER A 141 11.64 1.93 6.66
C SER A 141 12.93 1.88 5.85
N ILE A 142 14.08 2.12 6.49
CA ILE A 142 15.40 2.09 5.85
C ILE A 142 15.91 0.68 5.53
N GLY A 143 15.27 -0.37 6.06
CA GLY A 143 15.61 -1.77 5.81
C GLY A 143 16.76 -2.33 6.67
N LYS A 144 16.88 -3.67 6.72
CA LYS A 144 17.84 -4.43 7.56
C LYS A 144 19.31 -4.05 7.36
N ILE A 145 19.69 -3.58 6.16
CA ILE A 145 21.08 -3.34 5.80
C ILE A 145 21.68 -2.20 6.65
N LEU A 146 20.91 -1.17 6.99
CA LEU A 146 21.42 -0.06 7.80
C LEU A 146 21.55 -0.39 9.30
N ILE A 147 20.70 -1.27 9.83
CA ILE A 147 20.73 -1.65 11.26
C ILE A 147 22.02 -2.42 11.58
N LEU A 148 22.49 -3.26 10.65
CA LEU A 148 23.78 -3.94 10.79
C LEU A 148 24.95 -2.96 10.81
N SER A 149 24.94 -1.92 9.96
CA SER A 149 26.01 -0.91 9.99
C SER A 149 26.03 -0.08 11.28
N ILE A 150 24.88 0.25 11.88
CA ILE A 150 24.83 1.04 13.12
C ILE A 150 25.37 0.24 14.32
N HIS A 151 25.10 -1.06 14.40
CA HIS A 151 25.61 -1.89 15.50
C HIS A 151 27.11 -2.21 15.40
N PHE A 152 27.71 -2.15 14.21
CA PHE A 152 29.16 -2.34 14.05
C PHE A 152 29.97 -1.08 14.39
N THR A 153 29.39 0.11 14.30
CA THR A 153 30.10 1.38 14.63
C THR A 153 30.11 1.70 16.13
N GLU A 154 29.22 1.10 16.93
CA GLU A 154 29.19 1.28 18.40
C GLU A 154 30.01 0.22 19.16
N LEU A 155 30.67 -0.71 18.45
CA LEU A 155 31.50 -1.78 19.01
C LEU A 155 32.98 -1.73 18.55
N GLN A 156 33.45 -0.59 18.04
CA GLN A 156 34.87 -0.25 17.87
C GLN A 156 35.20 1.05 18.58
#